data_AF-M1DU56-F1
#
_entry.id   AF-M1DU56-F1
#
_cell.length_a   1.000
_cell.length_b   1.000
_cell.length_c   1.000
_cell.angle_alpha   90.00
_cell.angle_beta   90.00
_cell.angle_gamma   90.00
#
_symmetry.space_group_name_H-M   'P 1'
#
loop_
_entity.id
_entity.type
_entity.pdbx_description
1 polymer ?
#
loop_
_entity_poly.entity_id
_entity_poly.type
_entity_poly.pdbx_seq_one_letter_code
_entity_poly.pdbx_strand_id
1 'polypeptide(L)'
;MGDKISSRLQRELTITETLMHSKIAEMEQRLIERIVQVIQEQLSRLGIDSTKSATHKPESNSAQTTSRSTIPATKGNTPPTYNGTNNPLLWAHRCEHYFEKYQHTTKAKKIDVAGFHMFGLAPLWYYQLKRVKDLMS
;
A
#
# COMPACT_ATOMS: atom_id res chain seq x y z
N MET A 1 -0.20 34.77 -44.12
CA MET A 1 -1.18 34.95 -43.02
C MET A 1 -1.40 33.66 -42.21
N GLY A 2 -1.28 32.47 -42.80
CA GLY A 2 -1.43 31.17 -42.10
C GLY A 2 -0.39 30.89 -41.00
N ASP A 3 0.87 31.32 -41.17
CA ASP A 3 1.93 31.02 -40.20
C ASP A 3 1.69 31.67 -38.83
N LYS A 4 1.16 32.90 -38.82
CA LYS A 4 0.83 33.64 -37.58
C LYS A 4 -0.30 32.96 -36.80
N ILE A 5 -1.23 32.31 -37.51
CA ILE A 5 -2.35 31.58 -36.91
C ILE A 5 -1.84 30.26 -36.33
N SER A 6 -1.01 29.52 -37.06
CA SER A 6 -0.38 28.28 -36.59
C SER A 6 0.49 28.52 -35.35
N SER A 7 1.34 29.55 -35.35
CA SER A 7 2.16 29.91 -34.18
C SER A 7 1.33 30.33 -32.96
N ARG A 8 0.13 30.91 -33.18
CA ARG A 8 -0.77 31.27 -32.08
C ARG A 8 -1.40 30.01 -31.48
N LEU A 9 -1.92 29.11 -32.31
CA LEU A 9 -2.51 27.86 -31.86
C LEU A 9 -1.51 26.96 -31.12
N GLN A 10 -0.27 26.87 -31.61
CA GLN A 10 0.80 26.14 -30.92
C GLN A 10 1.11 26.75 -29.55
N ARG A 11 1.15 28.09 -29.44
CA ARG A 11 1.35 28.76 -28.16
C ARG A 11 0.21 28.48 -27.17
N GLU A 12 -1.05 28.54 -27.63
CA GLU A 12 -2.21 28.21 -26.79
C GLU A 12 -2.16 26.75 -26.31
N LEU A 13 -1.79 25.81 -27.20
CA LEU A 13 -1.63 24.40 -26.85
C LEU A 13 -0.57 24.22 -25.74
N THR A 14 0.61 24.82 -25.90
CA THR A 14 1.68 24.78 -24.89
C THR A 14 1.25 25.39 -23.56
N ILE A 15 0.47 26.48 -23.58
CA ILE A 15 -0.07 27.09 -22.35
C ILE A 15 -1.04 26.12 -21.65
N THR A 16 -1.92 25.47 -22.40
CA THR A 16 -2.87 24.51 -21.80
C THR A 16 -2.16 23.27 -21.26
N GLU A 17 -1.15 22.76 -21.96
CA GLU A 17 -0.36 21.61 -21.54
C GLU A 17 0.45 21.91 -20.27
N THR A 18 1.12 23.07 -20.23
CA THR A 18 1.86 23.50 -19.03
C THR A 18 0.93 23.74 -17.84
N LEU A 19 -0.26 24.31 -18.08
CA LEU A 19 -1.26 24.50 -17.03
C LEU A 19 -1.77 23.17 -16.46
N MET A 20 -2.05 22.19 -17.31
CA MET A 20 -2.47 20.85 -16.87
C MET A 20 -1.37 20.16 -16.05
N HIS A 21 -0.13 20.19 -16.51
CA HIS A 21 1.00 19.62 -15.78
C HIS A 21 1.21 20.31 -14.43
N SER A 22 1.12 21.65 -14.38
CA SER A 22 1.19 22.40 -13.12
C SER A 22 0.05 22.01 -12.17
N LYS A 23 -1.16 21.81 -12.69
CA LYS A 23 -2.32 21.43 -11.85
C LYS A 23 -2.21 20.01 -11.30
N ILE A 24 -1.67 19.09 -12.09
CA ILE A 24 -1.39 17.72 -11.67
C ILE A 24 -0.32 17.73 -10.57
N ALA A 25 0.78 18.45 -10.76
CA ALA A 25 1.83 18.57 -9.75
C ALA A 25 1.30 19.21 -8.44
N GLU A 26 0.42 20.22 -8.54
CA GLU A 26 -0.24 20.81 -7.37
C GLU A 26 -1.12 19.78 -6.64
N MET A 27 -1.85 18.95 -7.38
CA MET A 27 -2.66 17.88 -6.80
C MET A 27 -1.80 16.82 -6.10
N GLU A 28 -0.70 16.40 -6.72
CA GLU A 28 0.25 15.45 -6.14
C GLU A 28 0.85 15.98 -4.85
N GLN A 29 1.30 17.24 -4.85
CA GLN A 29 1.88 17.89 -3.69
C GLN A 29 0.90 17.93 -2.52
N ARG A 30 -0.36 18.34 -2.77
CA ARG A 30 -1.40 18.36 -1.72
C ARG A 30 -1.72 16.97 -1.18
N LEU A 31 -1.68 15.94 -2.03
CA LEU A 31 -1.90 14.56 -1.59
C LEU A 31 -0.75 14.08 -0.70
N ILE A 32 0.49 14.35 -1.09
CA ILE A 32 1.69 14.02 -0.29
C ILE A 32 1.60 14.71 1.08
N GLU A 33 1.28 16.00 1.11
CA GLU A 33 1.12 16.76 2.36
C GLU A 33 0.01 16.17 3.25
N ARG A 34 -1.14 15.81 2.68
CA ARG A 34 -2.22 15.16 3.42
C ARG A 34 -1.81 13.81 3.98
N ILE A 35 -1.05 13.02 3.23
CA ILE A 35 -0.53 11.73 3.71
C ILE A 35 0.42 11.95 4.88
N VAL A 36 1.36 12.89 4.77
CA VAL A 36 2.30 13.23 5.85
C VAL A 36 1.55 13.70 7.10
N GLN A 37 0.55 14.57 6.95
CA GLN A 37 -0.29 15.03 8.07
C GLN A 37 -1.01 13.88 8.77
N VAL A 38 -1.65 12.99 8.01
CA VAL A 38 -2.36 11.84 8.59
C VAL A 38 -1.38 10.93 9.33
N ILE A 39 -0.21 10.67 8.74
CA ILE A 39 0.84 9.84 9.38
C ILE A 39 1.31 10.49 10.68
N GLN A 40 1.64 11.79 10.66
CA GLN A 40 2.08 12.52 11.86
C GLN A 40 1.00 12.54 12.96
N GLU A 41 -0.26 12.74 12.59
CA GLU A 41 -1.39 12.68 13.53
C GLU A 41 -1.53 11.28 14.14
N GLN A 42 -1.48 10.22 13.33
CA GLN A 42 -1.54 8.85 13.85
C GLN A 42 -0.37 8.54 14.79
N LEU A 43 0.85 8.99 14.47
CA LEU A 43 2.03 8.79 15.32
C LEU A 43 1.94 9.58 16.64
N SER A 44 1.44 10.81 16.59
CA SER A 44 1.23 11.64 17.79
C SER A 44 0.22 11.01 18.74
N ARG A 45 -0.84 10.39 18.19
CA ARG A 45 -1.83 9.63 18.96
C ARG A 45 -1.29 8.32 19.55
N LEU A 46 -0.18 7.79 19.02
CA LEU A 46 0.42 6.53 19.45
C LEU A 46 1.52 6.69 20.52
N GLY A 47 1.92 7.92 20.89
CA GLY A 47 2.76 8.17 22.05
C GLY A 47 4.09 7.40 22.08
N ILE A 48 4.79 7.29 20.96
CA ILE A 48 6.12 6.64 20.90
C ILE A 48 7.18 7.69 21.26
N ASP A 49 7.31 8.00 22.54
CA ASP A 49 8.48 8.72 23.06
C ASP A 49 9.67 7.77 23.16
N SER A 50 10.73 8.13 22.44
CA SER A 50 11.97 7.36 22.34
C SER A 50 12.78 7.46 23.64
N THR A 51 12.68 6.46 24.51
CA THR A 51 13.67 6.20 25.57
C THR A 51 14.67 5.13 25.16
N LYS A 52 15.82 5.64 24.68
CA LYS A 52 17.21 5.15 24.76
C LYS A 52 17.45 3.75 25.37
N SER A 53 18.18 2.90 24.63
CA SER A 53 19.13 1.94 25.21
C SER A 53 20.43 1.88 24.38
N ALA A 54 21.51 2.27 25.05
CA ALA A 54 22.92 1.89 24.86
C ALA A 54 23.07 0.34 24.86
N THR A 55 24.11 -0.39 24.37
CA THR A 55 25.45 -0.11 23.81
C THR A 55 26.14 -1.48 23.49
N HIS A 56 27.06 -1.51 22.50
CA HIS A 56 28.13 -2.51 22.15
C HIS A 56 27.72 -3.89 21.55
N LYS A 57 28.41 -4.51 20.55
CA LYS A 57 29.69 -4.32 19.80
C LYS A 57 29.61 -5.13 18.47
N PRO A 58 30.39 -4.81 17.40
CA PRO A 58 30.26 -5.44 16.08
C PRO A 58 31.20 -6.64 15.91
N GLU A 59 30.76 -7.66 15.18
CA GLU A 59 31.68 -8.59 14.51
C GLU A 59 31.08 -9.14 13.21
N SER A 60 31.96 -9.15 12.22
CA SER A 60 31.78 -9.40 10.81
C SER A 60 31.45 -10.87 10.51
N ASN A 61 30.66 -11.15 9.45
CA ASN A 61 31.12 -11.91 8.28
C ASN A 61 30.00 -12.19 7.26
N SER A 62 30.29 -11.76 6.03
CA SER A 62 29.76 -12.09 4.71
C SER A 62 28.90 -13.36 4.54
N ALA A 63 27.70 -13.21 3.97
CA ALA A 63 27.29 -13.81 2.68
C ALA A 63 25.75 -13.83 2.53
N GLN A 64 25.27 -13.06 1.55
CA GLN A 64 24.12 -13.30 0.65
C GLN A 64 23.09 -14.37 1.07
N THR A 65 21.84 -13.95 1.35
CA THR A 65 20.58 -14.43 0.72
C THR A 65 19.37 -14.15 1.62
N THR A 66 18.36 -13.49 1.03
CA THR A 66 16.93 -13.62 1.36
C THR A 66 16.55 -13.42 2.83
N SER A 67 16.12 -12.21 3.16
CA SER A 67 15.52 -11.82 4.45
C SER A 67 14.28 -12.66 4.75
N ARG A 68 14.53 -13.82 5.34
CA ARG A 68 13.60 -14.70 6.03
C ARG A 68 13.02 -13.91 7.20
N SER A 69 11.84 -13.33 6.99
CA SER A 69 11.04 -12.79 8.09
C SER A 69 10.75 -13.92 9.07
N THR A 70 11.31 -13.81 10.26
CA THR A 70 11.25 -14.77 11.36
C THR A 70 9.84 -14.77 11.95
N ILE A 71 8.94 -15.53 11.32
CA ILE A 71 7.73 -16.05 11.97
C ILE A 71 7.92 -17.57 11.98
N PRO A 72 7.76 -18.26 13.13
CA PRO A 72 7.84 -19.71 13.17
C PRO A 72 6.89 -20.30 12.14
N ALA A 73 7.43 -21.08 11.21
CA ALA A 73 6.64 -21.78 10.21
C ALA A 73 5.79 -22.85 10.91
N THR A 74 4.60 -22.47 11.38
CA THR A 74 3.52 -23.40 11.68
C THR A 74 3.18 -24.12 10.39
N LYS A 75 3.55 -25.40 10.36
CA LYS A 75 3.25 -26.33 9.28
C LYS A 75 1.74 -26.34 9.02
N GLY A 76 1.40 -25.90 7.81
CA GLY A 76 0.21 -26.23 7.01
C GLY A 76 -1.12 -26.21 7.75
N ASN A 77 -1.87 -25.12 7.59
CA ASN A 77 -3.35 -25.02 7.59
C ASN A 77 -3.85 -23.60 7.92
N THR A 78 -2.96 -22.62 8.09
CA THR A 78 -3.36 -21.21 8.28
C THR A 78 -3.36 -20.43 6.96
N PRO A 79 -4.32 -19.53 6.76
CA PRO A 79 -4.32 -18.61 5.63
C PRO A 79 -3.04 -17.73 5.64
N PRO A 80 -2.50 -17.37 4.46
CA PRO A 80 -1.35 -16.50 4.38
C PRO A 80 -1.68 -15.11 4.92
N THR A 81 -0.74 -14.52 5.66
CA THR A 81 -0.92 -13.19 6.28
C THR A 81 -0.45 -12.07 5.35
N TYR A 82 -1.02 -10.87 5.52
CA TYR A 82 -0.69 -9.70 4.71
C TYR A 82 -0.58 -8.42 5.53
N ASN A 83 0.58 -7.75 5.45
CA ASN A 83 0.88 -6.52 6.18
C ASN A 83 0.83 -5.24 5.33
N GLY A 84 0.55 -5.37 4.01
CA GLY A 84 0.58 -4.26 3.06
C GLY A 84 1.94 -4.02 2.37
N THR A 85 3.02 -4.71 2.76
CA THR A 85 4.36 -4.54 2.15
C THR A 85 4.76 -5.68 1.22
N ASN A 86 4.14 -6.86 1.36
CA ASN A 86 4.35 -7.96 0.42
C ASN A 86 3.66 -7.69 -0.93
N ASN A 87 4.10 -8.39 -1.98
CA ASN A 87 3.43 -8.32 -3.28
C ASN A 87 1.97 -8.80 -3.15
N PRO A 88 0.96 -7.95 -3.43
CA PRO A 88 -0.45 -8.27 -3.22
C PRO A 88 -0.96 -9.38 -4.15
N LEU A 89 -0.44 -9.47 -5.37
CA LEU A 89 -0.81 -10.52 -6.33
C LEU A 89 -0.31 -11.89 -5.86
N LEU A 90 0.93 -11.93 -5.36
CA LEU A 90 1.51 -13.15 -4.84
C LEU A 90 0.80 -13.63 -3.57
N TRP A 91 0.34 -12.70 -2.72
CA TRP A 91 -0.47 -13.03 -1.55
C TRP A 91 -1.84 -13.58 -1.96
N ALA A 92 -2.54 -12.93 -2.90
CA ALA A 92 -3.83 -13.38 -3.40
C ALA A 92 -3.76 -14.80 -3.98
N HIS A 93 -2.75 -15.09 -4.81
CA HIS A 93 -2.55 -16.43 -5.36
C HIS A 93 -2.34 -17.50 -4.27
N ARG A 94 -1.62 -17.16 -3.18
CA ARG A 94 -1.46 -18.07 -2.04
C ARG A 94 -2.79 -18.27 -1.28
N CYS A 95 -3.62 -17.24 -1.17
CA CYS A 95 -4.96 -17.37 -0.60
C CYS A 95 -5.83 -18.33 -1.42
N GLU A 96 -5.80 -18.21 -2.75
CA GLU A 96 -6.55 -19.10 -3.65
C GLU A 96 -6.14 -20.56 -3.44
N HIS A 97 -4.83 -20.83 -3.50
CA HIS A 97 -4.30 -22.18 -3.25
C HIS A 97 -4.68 -22.72 -1.87
N TYR A 98 -4.71 -21.85 -0.85
CA TYR A 98 -5.13 -22.21 0.49
C TYR A 98 -6.61 -22.63 0.54
N PHE A 99 -7.51 -21.82 -0.03
CA PHE A 99 -8.94 -22.10 -0.05
C PHE A 99 -9.29 -23.28 -0.96
N GLU A 100 -8.52 -23.56 -1.99
CA GLU A 100 -8.72 -24.76 -2.81
C GLU A 100 -8.35 -26.04 -2.06
N LYS A 101 -7.25 -25.99 -1.31
CA LYS A 101 -6.63 -27.19 -0.74
C LYS A 101 -7.08 -27.54 0.68
N TYR A 102 -7.37 -26.54 1.52
CA TYR A 102 -7.56 -26.78 2.97
C TYR A 102 -8.93 -26.40 3.49
N GLN A 103 -9.72 -25.62 2.74
CA GLN A 103 -10.95 -25.06 3.28
C GLN A 103 -11.92 -24.78 2.13
N HIS A 104 -12.94 -25.63 1.91
CA HIS A 104 -14.03 -25.45 0.93
C HIS A 104 -14.88 -24.21 1.23
N THR A 105 -14.24 -23.05 1.16
CA THR A 105 -14.76 -21.76 1.60
C THR A 105 -15.51 -21.18 0.42
N THR A 106 -16.80 -20.92 0.63
CA THR A 106 -17.64 -20.27 -0.38
C THR A 106 -17.03 -18.94 -0.78
N LYS A 107 -17.25 -18.52 -2.04
CA LYS A 107 -16.67 -17.28 -2.60
C LYS A 107 -16.90 -16.05 -1.70
N ALA A 108 -18.07 -15.97 -1.06
CA ALA A 108 -18.42 -14.91 -0.11
C ALA A 108 -17.52 -14.92 1.14
N LYS A 109 -17.23 -16.09 1.70
CA LYS A 109 -16.50 -16.25 2.96
C LYS A 109 -14.97 -16.16 2.79
N LYS A 110 -14.45 -16.36 1.57
CA LYS A 110 -13.02 -16.21 1.26
C LYS A 110 -12.50 -14.82 1.60
N ILE A 111 -13.30 -13.80 1.28
CA ILE A 111 -12.93 -12.40 1.50
C ILE A 111 -12.82 -12.11 3.00
N ASP A 112 -13.80 -12.56 3.79
CA ASP A 112 -13.79 -12.35 5.25
C ASP A 112 -12.63 -13.10 5.92
N VAL A 113 -12.35 -14.34 5.51
CA VAL A 113 -11.22 -15.12 6.06
C VAL A 113 -9.88 -14.48 5.69
N ALA A 114 -9.71 -14.03 4.45
CA ALA A 114 -8.48 -13.35 4.02
C ALA A 114 -8.29 -12.00 4.73
N GLY A 115 -9.39 -11.24 4.91
CA GLY A 115 -9.39 -9.97 5.65
C GLY A 115 -8.98 -10.13 7.12
N PHE A 116 -9.39 -11.22 7.79
CA PHE A 116 -8.99 -11.52 9.16
C PHE A 116 -7.47 -11.75 9.30
N HIS A 117 -6.81 -12.19 8.23
CA HIS A 117 -5.36 -12.46 8.22
C HIS A 117 -4.55 -11.27 7.69
N MET A 118 -5.19 -10.12 7.47
CA MET A 118 -4.51 -8.86 7.28
C MET A 118 -4.12 -8.26 8.63
N PHE A 119 -2.95 -7.62 8.69
CA PHE A 119 -2.46 -6.94 9.89
C PHE A 119 -1.69 -5.67 9.51
N GLY A 120 -1.29 -4.87 10.50
CA GLY A 120 -0.68 -3.56 10.24
C GLY A 120 -1.69 -2.59 9.61
N LEU A 121 -1.30 -1.92 8.52
CA LEU A 121 -2.16 -0.94 7.84
C LEU A 121 -3.11 -1.57 6.79
N ALA A 122 -2.86 -2.81 6.37
CA ALA A 122 -3.67 -3.49 5.35
C ALA A 122 -5.18 -3.60 5.69
N PRO A 123 -5.59 -3.87 6.95
CA PRO A 123 -7.00 -3.91 7.31
C PRO A 123 -7.76 -2.59 7.07
N LEU A 124 -7.07 -1.44 7.17
CA LEU A 124 -7.70 -0.11 6.98
C LEU A 124 -8.14 0.11 5.53
N TRP A 125 -7.31 -0.32 4.58
CA TRP A 125 -7.65 -0.27 3.15
C TRP A 125 -8.84 -1.17 2.82
N TYR A 126 -8.85 -2.39 3.37
CA TYR A 126 -9.97 -3.31 3.20
C TYR A 126 -11.28 -2.74 3.76
N TYR A 127 -11.24 -2.14 4.95
CA TYR A 127 -12.40 -1.50 5.56
C TYR A 127 -12.96 -0.35 4.70
N GLN A 128 -12.07 0.51 4.17
CA GLN A 128 -12.49 1.63 3.32
C GLN A 128 -13.10 1.13 2.01
N LEU A 129 -12.52 0.09 1.40
CA LEU A 129 -13.02 -0.49 0.15
C LEU A 129 -14.39 -1.15 0.34
N LYS A 130 -14.58 -1.86 1.47
CA LYS A 130 -15.86 -2.50 1.82
C LYS A 130 -16.97 -1.45 1.97
N ARG A 131 -16.70 -0.35 2.65
CA ARG A 131 -17.63 0.79 2.77
C ARG A 131 -18.04 1.39 1.43
N VAL A 132 -17.08 1.56 0.50
CA VAL A 132 -17.38 2.11 -0.83
C VAL A 132 -18.26 1.14 -1.62
N LYS A 133 -17.96 -0.16 -1.55
CA LYS A 133 -18.79 -1.19 -2.19
C LYS A 133 -20.22 -1.20 -1.65
N ASP A 134 -20.38 -1.11 -0.33
CA ASP A 134 -21.70 -1.10 0.31
C ASP A 134 -22.49 0.18 -0.03
N LEU A 135 -21.81 1.30 -0.30
CA LEU A 135 -22.42 2.55 -0.76
C LEU A 135 -22.86 2.51 -2.24
N MET A 136 -22.33 1.58 -3.03
CA MET A 136 -22.62 1.43 -4.47
C MET A 136 -23.60 0.29 -4.78
N SER A 137 -24.09 -0.43 -3.77
CA SER A 137 -25.06 -1.53 -3.90
C SER A 137 -26.47 -1.09 -3.53
#